data_AF-Q3BXV0-F1
#
_entry.id   AF-Q3BXV0-F1
#
_cell.length_a   1.000
_cell.length_b   1.000
_cell.length_c   1.000
_cell.angle_alpha   90.00
_cell.angle_beta   90.00
_cell.angle_gamma   90.00
#
_symmetry.space_group_name_H-M   'P 1'
#
loop_
_entity.id
_entity.type
_entity.pdbx_description
1 polymer ?
#
loop_
_entity_poly.entity_id
_entity_poly.type
_entity_poly.pdbx_seq_one_letter_code
_entity_poly.pdbx_strand_id
1 'polypeptide(L)'
;MPEQTTTDSIGLVVRVGTRVQVTHLHQSTVCHLPQLERDRLLSMLGETFEVYEVDRWGQAWVEKQWHQSADLADFHCLGLQPQQMLAVQDGP
;
A
#
# COMPACT_ATOMS: atom_id res chain seq x y z
N MET A 1 6.94 7.36 -20.79
CA MET A 1 5.68 6.88 -20.18
C MET A 1 5.13 8.04 -19.37
N PRO A 2 3.85 8.44 -19.49
CA PRO A 2 3.30 9.44 -18.58
C PRO A 2 3.46 8.93 -17.14
N GLU A 3 3.83 9.81 -16.23
CA GLU A 3 3.84 9.50 -14.80
C GLU A 3 2.41 9.19 -14.40
N GLN A 4 2.12 7.92 -14.13
CA GLN A 4 0.82 7.51 -13.62
C GLN A 4 0.69 8.05 -12.21
N THR A 5 -0.42 8.72 -11.96
CA THR A 5 -0.74 9.35 -10.69
C THR A 5 -2.12 8.88 -10.26
N THR A 6 -2.33 8.85 -8.96
CA THR A 6 -3.64 8.64 -8.35
C THR A 6 -3.81 9.67 -7.25
N THR A 7 -4.89 9.57 -6.48
CA THR A 7 -5.12 10.41 -5.31
C THR A 7 -5.27 9.56 -4.08
N ASP A 8 -5.02 10.13 -2.91
CA ASP A 8 -5.43 9.53 -1.65
C ASP A 8 -6.92 9.82 -1.34
N SER A 9 -7.36 9.44 -0.13
CA SER A 9 -8.75 9.58 0.30
C SER A 9 -9.21 11.03 0.51
N ILE A 10 -8.28 11.99 0.58
CA ILE A 10 -8.56 13.42 0.74
C ILE A 10 -8.28 14.25 -0.52
N GLY A 11 -7.88 13.58 -1.61
CA GLY A 11 -7.64 14.20 -2.92
C GLY A 11 -6.21 14.69 -3.13
N LEU A 12 -5.25 14.35 -2.25
CA LEU A 12 -3.83 14.63 -2.49
C LEU A 12 -3.28 13.69 -3.56
N VAL A 13 -2.42 14.23 -4.42
CA VAL A 13 -1.79 13.46 -5.50
C VAL A 13 -0.78 12.47 -4.92
N VAL A 14 -0.94 11.22 -5.31
CA VAL A 14 -0.04 10.10 -5.02
C VAL A 14 0.64 9.68 -6.32
N ARG A 15 1.96 9.58 -6.29
CA ARG A 15 2.81 9.12 -7.40
C ARG A 15 3.89 8.19 -6.88
N VAL A 16 4.66 7.60 -7.79
CA VAL A 16 5.85 6.83 -7.41
C VAL A 16 6.79 7.70 -6.55
N GLY A 17 7.26 7.13 -5.44
CA GLY A 17 8.05 7.83 -4.42
C GLY A 17 7.23 8.57 -3.36
N THR A 18 5.91 8.71 -3.53
CA THR A 18 5.05 9.26 -2.46
C THR A 18 4.93 8.24 -1.34
N ARG A 19 5.05 8.71 -0.09
CA ARG A 19 4.75 7.91 1.10
C ARG A 19 3.27 7.97 1.40
N VAL A 20 2.66 6.81 1.59
CA VAL A 20 1.24 6.70 1.92
C VAL A 20 1.03 5.81 3.13
N GLN A 21 0.17 6.23 4.05
CA GLN A 21 -0.28 5.42 5.16
C GLN A 21 -1.49 4.59 4.72
N VAL A 22 -1.47 3.28 4.99
CA VAL A 22 -2.62 2.41 4.73
C VAL A 22 -3.65 2.65 5.84
N THR A 23 -4.79 3.24 5.49
CA THR A 23 -5.82 3.59 6.48
C THR A 23 -6.90 2.52 6.60
N HIS A 24 -7.22 1.86 5.49
CA HIS A 24 -8.33 0.92 5.43
C HIS A 24 -8.05 -0.20 4.43
N LEU A 25 -8.39 -1.43 4.82
CA LEU A 25 -8.44 -2.58 3.94
C LEU A 25 -9.87 -3.08 3.87
N HIS A 26 -10.37 -3.21 2.65
CA HIS A 26 -11.73 -3.69 2.42
C HIS A 26 -11.88 -5.08 3.02
N GLN A 27 -12.92 -5.27 3.85
CA GLN A 27 -13.15 -6.55 4.53
C GLN A 27 -13.33 -7.69 3.52
N SER A 28 -13.90 -7.39 2.35
CA SER A 28 -14.01 -8.29 1.20
C SER A 28 -12.66 -8.77 0.66
N THR A 29 -11.61 -7.94 0.73
CA THR A 29 -10.25 -8.31 0.30
C THR A 29 -9.61 -9.29 1.29
N VAL A 30 -9.85 -9.11 2.59
CA VAL A 30 -9.18 -9.89 3.66
C VAL A 30 -9.95 -11.13 4.10
N CYS A 31 -11.28 -11.16 3.95
CA CYS A 31 -12.12 -12.23 4.48
C CYS A 31 -11.91 -13.59 3.79
N HIS A 32 -11.53 -13.58 2.51
CA HIS A 32 -11.31 -14.80 1.73
C HIS A 32 -9.88 -15.36 1.86
N LEU A 33 -8.98 -14.61 2.48
CA LEU A 33 -7.58 -14.99 2.59
C LEU A 33 -7.36 -15.97 3.75
N PRO A 34 -6.40 -16.91 3.61
CA PRO A 34 -5.87 -17.70 4.72
C PRO A 34 -5.47 -16.80 5.88
N GLN A 35 -5.53 -17.33 7.10
CA GLN A 35 -5.27 -16.57 8.32
C GLN A 35 -3.90 -15.87 8.28
N LEU A 36 -2.86 -16.55 7.80
CA LEU A 36 -1.52 -15.97 7.70
C LEU A 36 -1.45 -14.75 6.77
N GLU A 37 -2.06 -14.84 5.58
CA GLU A 37 -2.09 -13.72 4.61
C GLU A 37 -2.95 -12.57 5.14
N ARG A 38 -4.05 -12.89 5.81
CA ARG A 38 -4.89 -11.90 6.48
C ARG A 38 -4.12 -11.15 7.55
N ASP A 39 -3.41 -11.86 8.43
CA ASP A 39 -2.63 -11.24 9.50
C ASP A 39 -1.50 -10.37 8.93
N ARG A 40 -0.88 -10.79 7.81
CA ARG A 40 0.12 -9.97 7.09
C ARG A 40 -0.49 -8.70 6.52
N LEU A 41 -1.61 -8.77 5.82
CA LEU A 41 -2.29 -7.58 5.31
C LEU A 41 -2.77 -6.66 6.44
N LEU A 42 -3.34 -7.21 7.50
CA LEU A 42 -3.73 -6.44 8.68
C LEU A 42 -2.52 -5.77 9.34
N SER A 43 -1.33 -6.37 9.30
CA SER A 43 -0.11 -5.71 9.78
C SER A 43 0.32 -4.51 8.95
N MET A 44 -0.19 -4.35 7.71
CA MET A 44 0.08 -3.15 6.90
C MET A 44 -0.83 -1.98 7.28
N LEU A 45 -1.96 -2.23 7.95
CA LEU A 45 -2.86 -1.16 8.41
C LEU A 45 -2.17 -0.25 9.42
N GLY A 46 -2.26 1.05 9.17
CA GLY A 46 -1.63 2.09 9.98
C GLY A 46 -0.15 2.31 9.68
N GLU A 47 0.50 1.43 8.92
CA GLU A 47 1.89 1.61 8.49
C GLU A 47 1.97 2.48 7.23
N THR A 48 3.13 3.13 7.06
CA THR A 48 3.43 3.99 5.92
C THR A 48 4.39 3.28 4.99
N PHE A 49 4.09 3.29 3.69
CA PHE A 49 4.90 2.67 2.66
C PHE A 49 5.16 3.66 1.52
N GLU A 50 6.28 3.47 0.84
CA GLU A 50 6.56 4.19 -0.39
C GLU A 50 5.85 3.52 -1.56
N VAL A 51 5.21 4.33 -2.40
CA VAL A 51 4.57 3.85 -3.63
C VAL A 51 5.64 3.57 -4.66
N TYR A 52 5.76 2.32 -5.10
CA TYR A 52 6.74 1.92 -6.12
C TYR A 52 6.15 1.97 -7.54
N GLU A 53 4.83 1.85 -7.67
CA GLU A 53 4.12 1.89 -8.94
C GLU A 53 2.71 2.48 -8.77
N VAL A 54 2.25 3.21 -9.77
CA VAL A 54 0.83 3.54 -9.92
C VAL A 54 0.37 2.92 -11.23
N ASP A 55 -0.64 2.07 -11.18
CA ASP A 55 -1.12 1.36 -12.36
C ASP A 55 -2.11 2.20 -13.19
N ARG A 56 -2.47 1.66 -14.36
CA ARG A 56 -3.39 2.31 -15.31
C ARG A 56 -4.83 2.40 -14.82
N TRP A 57 -5.15 1.70 -13.75
CA TRP A 57 -6.46 1.72 -13.09
C TRP A 57 -6.49 2.71 -11.92
N GLY A 58 -5.38 3.40 -11.65
CA GLY A 58 -5.27 4.39 -10.59
C GLY A 58 -5.04 3.77 -9.21
N GLN A 59 -4.53 2.55 -9.12
CA GLN A 59 -4.13 1.97 -7.84
C GLN A 59 -2.66 2.28 -7.56
N ALA A 60 -2.38 2.69 -6.33
CA ALA A 60 -1.01 2.87 -5.85
C ALA A 60 -0.51 1.56 -5.24
N TRP A 61 0.57 1.04 -5.76
CA TRP A 61 1.17 -0.20 -5.31
C TRP A 61 2.26 0.07 -4.28
N VAL A 62 2.12 -0.59 -3.14
CA VAL A 62 3.09 -0.57 -2.05
C VAL A 62 3.57 -1.99 -1.77
N GLU A 63 4.77 -2.12 -1.25
CA GLU A 63 5.32 -3.40 -0.85
C GLU A 63 5.69 -3.39 0.64
N LYS A 64 5.43 -4.51 1.30
CA LYS A 64 5.99 -4.81 2.62
C LYS A 64 6.85 -6.04 2.52
N GLN A 65 8.04 -5.96 3.10
CA GLN A 65 8.99 -7.08 3.19
C GLN A 65 9.07 -7.54 4.65
N TRP A 66 8.84 -8.83 4.89
CA TRP A 66 9.05 -9.48 6.18
C TRP A 66 10.28 -10.36 6.09
N HIS A 67 11.30 -10.02 6.88
CA HIS A 67 12.49 -10.84 7.02
C HIS A 67 12.19 -11.99 7.98
N GLN A 68 12.08 -13.22 7.46
CA GLN A 68 11.95 -14.42 8.30
C GLN A 68 13.31 -14.96 8.74
N SER A 69 14.35 -14.76 7.92
CA SER A 69 15.74 -15.10 8.20
C SER A 69 16.68 -14.32 7.26
N ALA A 70 17.99 -14.48 7.40
CA ALA A 70 18.99 -13.82 6.56
C ALA A 70 18.82 -14.10 5.05
N ASP A 71 18.23 -15.25 4.70
CA ASP A 71 18.10 -15.72 3.32
C ASP A 71 16.63 -15.81 2.84
N LEU A 72 15.65 -15.49 3.70
CA LEU A 72 14.23 -15.59 3.37
C LEU A 72 13.50 -14.28 3.70
N ALA A 73 13.24 -13.51 2.65
CA ALA A 73 12.35 -12.36 2.68
C ALA A 73 11.03 -12.73 2.00
N ASP A 74 9.94 -12.69 2.75
CA ASP A 74 8.61 -12.66 2.15
C ASP A 74 8.29 -11.22 1.76
N PHE A 75 7.81 -11.01 0.55
CA PHE A 75 7.30 -9.73 0.11
C PHE A 75 5.81 -9.85 -0.19
N HIS A 76 5.08 -8.78 0.09
CA HIS A 76 3.68 -8.68 -0.32
C HIS A 76 3.43 -7.32 -0.93
N CYS A 77 2.96 -7.37 -2.18
CA CYS A 77 2.53 -6.21 -2.93
C CYS A 77 1.04 -5.99 -2.68
N LEU A 78 0.67 -4.74 -2.43
CA LEU A 78 -0.71 -4.35 -2.19
C LEU A 78 -1.07 -3.14 -3.05
N GLY A 79 -2.07 -3.32 -3.92
CA GLY A 79 -2.69 -2.24 -4.66
C GLY A 79 -3.71 -1.50 -3.77
N LEU A 80 -3.43 -0.25 -3.47
CA LEU A 80 -4.28 0.63 -2.69
C LEU A 80 -5.17 1.47 -3.60
N GLN A 81 -6.47 1.41 -3.36
CA GLN A 81 -7.40 2.41 -3.91
C GLN A 81 -7.25 3.74 -3.16
N PRO A 82 -7.64 4.87 -3.76
CA PRO A 82 -7.62 6.18 -3.10
C PRO A 82 -8.19 6.17 -1.68
N GLN A 83 -9.31 5.49 -1.47
CA GLN A 83 -10.02 5.43 -0.18
C GLN A 83 -9.26 4.65 0.91
N GLN A 84 -8.24 3.89 0.54
CA GLN A 84 -7.48 3.00 1.41
C GLN A 84 -6.18 3.61 1.93
N MET A 85 -5.87 4.83 1.48
CA MET A 85 -4.60 5.47 1.78
C MET A 85 -4.74 6.96 2.10
N LEU A 86 -3.72 7.46 2.80
CA LEU A 86 -3.48 8.88 3.04
C LEU A 86 -2.04 9.20 2.66
N ALA A 87 -1.82 10.22 1.84
CA ALA A 87 -0.48 10.69 1.56
C ALA A 87 0.13 11.30 2.83
N VAL A 88 1.31 10.83 3.20
CA VAL A 88 2.10 11.41 4.29
C VAL A 88 2.91 12.55 3.70
N GLN A 89 2.63 13.76 4.15
CA GLN A 89 3.50 14.89 3.84
C GLN A 89 4.71 14.80 4.76
N ASP A 90 5.90 14.57 4.20
CA ASP A 90 7.12 14.85 4.93
C ASP A 90 7.10 16.35 5.26
N GLY A 91 6.97 16.66 6.56
CA GLY A 91 7.01 18.03 7.05
C GLY A 91 8.34 18.70 6.67
N PRO A 92 8.35 20.05 6.58
CA PRO A 92 9.51 20.84 6.16
C PRO A 92 10.74 20.65 7.06
#